data_AF-A0A1W9SXX6-F1
#
_entry.id   AF-A0A1W9SXX6-F1
#
_cell.length_a   1.000
_cell.length_b   1.000
_cell.length_c   1.000
_cell.angle_alpha   90.00
_cell.angle_beta   90.00
_cell.angle_gamma   90.00
#
_symmetry.space_group_name_H-M   'P 1'
#
loop_
_entity.id
_entity.type
_entity.pdbx_description
1 polymer ?
#
loop_
_entity_poly.entity_id
_entity_poly.type
_entity_poly.pdbx_seq_one_letter_code
_entity_poly.pdbx_strand_id
1 'polypeptide(L)'
;MNEKTSNLPDPKKIEHELNEFLKKKFKGNVKILSQDQLPKKAPGTKKNKIKIKKIIDFNLKPKDLISYLDQYIVQQQKAKSILATKICTHFNKIKYTEKNKDNPATITGSIKSNILMMGPTGVGKTYLIKLIAKKIGVPFVKADATKFSETGYVGGDIEDIIRDLVKNADDDIKLAEYGIVYIDEIDKIASSQNFKGADVSRTGVQRALLKPMEETQIDLKVPHDPVSMMQELDSFQKTGKRNKKTVNTGNILFIVSGAFSGLEDIISKRITKQSIGFGSTIVKPKNKTELLNNVKTEDLIKFGFESEFIGRLPIRCMFNELSSKDLYSILKIPNNPLILGKRLDFAAYEIDVVFTKDALKLLAEKAFKENTGARGLVSVIEDAMIIFEEKLPSMSTSKLTVTKDIINNPELEFTNIVLAKNLEKTNLLHKKEKKAVKDYITEYITCNLENLPIKNKSTLSREKTNLISEYYNSHITELENAIKKIESYYEIVKKIEVDFFNTHGINIFFEEDGVNFLIKELIKNDITFKDIKEKIHNDFYDGLHLIQEKTEKNRFFISRKGLKDHKTFLEDLIKKELP
;
A
#
# COMPACT_ATOMS: atom_id res chain seq x y z
N MET A 1 -74.76 -4.68 -15.70
CA MET A 1 -74.74 -6.08 -16.18
C MET A 1 -73.35 -6.66 -15.94
N ASN A 2 -73.31 -7.57 -14.96
CA ASN A 2 -72.32 -8.54 -14.47
C ASN A 2 -70.91 -8.68 -15.10
N GLU A 3 -69.93 -8.56 -14.20
CA GLU A 3 -68.72 -9.39 -13.98
C GLU A 3 -68.23 -10.34 -15.09
N LYS A 4 -66.99 -10.12 -15.53
CA LYS A 4 -66.03 -11.19 -15.88
C LYS A 4 -64.63 -10.82 -15.36
N THR A 5 -64.34 -11.25 -14.14
CA THR A 5 -62.98 -11.41 -13.63
C THR A 5 -62.24 -12.45 -14.48
N SER A 6 -61.24 -12.03 -15.26
CA SER A 6 -60.30 -12.94 -15.92
C SER A 6 -59.32 -13.49 -14.88
N ASN A 7 -59.55 -14.73 -14.45
CA ASN A 7 -58.68 -15.51 -13.57
C ASN A 7 -57.22 -15.45 -14.02
N LEU A 8 -56.35 -14.82 -13.23
CA LEU A 8 -54.92 -15.11 -13.26
C LEU A 8 -54.72 -16.57 -12.84
N PRO A 9 -53.99 -17.40 -13.61
CA PRO A 9 -53.78 -18.80 -13.24
C PRO A 9 -52.97 -18.88 -11.94
N ASP A 10 -53.44 -19.73 -11.01
CA ASP A 10 -52.79 -20.00 -9.73
C ASP A 10 -51.33 -20.44 -9.98
N PRO A 11 -50.31 -19.74 -9.41
CA PRO A 11 -48.90 -20.03 -9.67
C PRO A 11 -48.52 -21.50 -9.43
N LYS A 12 -49.23 -22.20 -8.54
CA LYS A 12 -49.02 -23.64 -8.30
C LYS A 12 -49.46 -24.52 -9.47
N LYS A 13 -50.50 -24.12 -10.22
CA LYS A 13 -50.93 -24.83 -11.45
C LYS A 13 -49.91 -24.67 -12.57
N ILE A 14 -49.40 -23.45 -12.76
CA ILE A 14 -48.37 -23.17 -13.78
C ILE A 14 -47.10 -23.99 -13.50
N GLU A 15 -46.69 -24.06 -12.23
CA GLU A 15 -45.51 -24.83 -11.81
C GLU A 15 -45.71 -26.34 -12.00
N HIS A 16 -46.93 -26.85 -11.78
CA HIS A 16 -47.25 -28.25 -12.06
C HIS A 16 -47.23 -28.56 -13.56
N GLU A 17 -47.83 -27.72 -14.40
CA GLU A 17 -47.84 -27.89 -15.86
C GLU A 17 -46.42 -27.82 -16.46
N LEU A 18 -45.59 -26.90 -15.97
CA LEU A 18 -44.18 -26.81 -16.37
C LEU A 18 -43.37 -28.04 -15.96
N ASN A 19 -43.59 -28.57 -14.76
CA ASN A 19 -42.91 -29.78 -14.30
C ASN A 19 -43.34 -31.03 -15.08
N GLU A 20 -44.61 -31.15 -15.47
CA GLU A 20 -45.07 -32.22 -16.37
C GLU A 20 -44.48 -32.08 -17.77
N PHE A 21 -44.49 -30.88 -18.33
CA PHE A 21 -43.92 -30.60 -19.65
C PHE A 21 -42.42 -30.96 -19.71
N LEU A 22 -41.66 -30.58 -18.68
CA LEU A 22 -40.23 -30.87 -18.59
C LEU A 22 -39.94 -32.36 -18.38
N LYS A 23 -40.74 -33.07 -17.56
CA LYS A 23 -40.62 -34.53 -17.42
C LYS A 23 -40.87 -35.26 -18.73
N LYS A 24 -41.85 -34.81 -19.51
CA LYS A 24 -42.21 -35.40 -20.81
C LYS A 24 -41.12 -35.14 -21.87
N LYS A 25 -40.48 -33.97 -21.83
CA LYS A 25 -39.44 -33.58 -22.81
C LYS A 25 -38.04 -34.14 -22.48
N PHE A 26 -37.72 -34.34 -21.19
CA PHE A 26 -36.37 -34.72 -20.73
C PHE A 26 -36.28 -36.08 -20.03
N LYS A 27 -37.23 -37.00 -20.28
CA LYS A 27 -37.24 -38.39 -19.77
C LYS A 27 -36.83 -38.51 -18.28
N GLY A 28 -37.54 -37.79 -17.42
CA GLY A 28 -37.62 -38.12 -15.98
C GLY A 28 -36.66 -37.45 -14.99
N ASN A 29 -35.64 -36.68 -15.41
CA ASN A 29 -34.59 -36.22 -14.47
C ASN A 29 -34.52 -34.70 -14.18
N VAL A 30 -35.59 -33.94 -14.41
CA VAL A 30 -35.60 -32.50 -14.09
C VAL A 30 -36.85 -32.14 -13.28
N LYS A 31 -36.65 -31.50 -12.12
CA LYS A 31 -37.71 -31.00 -11.23
C LYS A 31 -37.36 -29.56 -10.85
N ILE A 32 -38.27 -28.62 -11.09
CA ILE A 32 -38.12 -27.23 -10.64
C ILE A 32 -38.49 -27.18 -9.15
N LEU A 33 -37.58 -26.67 -8.31
CA LEU A 33 -37.80 -26.48 -6.88
C LEU A 33 -38.36 -25.08 -6.63
N SER A 34 -39.53 -25.02 -5.98
CA SER A 34 -40.14 -23.79 -5.48
C SER A 34 -39.31 -23.21 -4.33
N GLN A 35 -39.30 -21.87 -4.21
CA GLN A 35 -38.45 -21.13 -3.26
C GLN A 35 -38.67 -21.48 -1.77
N ASP A 36 -39.82 -22.10 -1.43
CA ASP A 36 -40.15 -22.53 -0.08
C ASP A 36 -39.36 -23.77 0.39
N GLN A 37 -38.69 -24.50 -0.52
CA GLN A 37 -37.91 -25.71 -0.18
C GLN A 37 -36.39 -25.50 -0.19
N LEU A 38 -35.90 -24.26 -0.36
CA LEU A 38 -34.49 -23.96 -0.14
C LEU A 38 -34.18 -23.98 1.37
N PRO A 39 -33.10 -24.65 1.82
CA PRO A 39 -32.77 -24.69 3.23
C PRO A 39 -32.57 -23.26 3.76
N LYS A 40 -33.35 -22.90 4.80
CA LYS A 40 -33.17 -21.66 5.54
C LYS A 40 -31.71 -21.60 6.00
N LYS A 41 -31.00 -20.54 5.58
CA LYS A 41 -29.60 -20.27 5.96
C LYS A 41 -29.41 -20.49 7.46
N ALA A 42 -28.41 -21.30 7.81
CA ALA A 42 -27.98 -21.55 9.18
C ALA A 42 -27.74 -20.24 9.95
N PRO A 43 -27.98 -20.21 11.26
CA PRO A 43 -27.79 -19.00 12.06
C PRO A 43 -26.29 -18.71 12.22
N GLY A 44 -25.86 -17.59 11.63
CA GLY A 44 -24.76 -16.77 12.12
C GLY A 44 -23.35 -17.38 12.09
N THR A 45 -22.76 -17.54 10.91
CA THR A 45 -21.33 -17.23 10.82
C THR A 45 -21.18 -15.74 11.07
N LYS A 46 -20.46 -15.37 12.14
CA LYS A 46 -20.06 -13.99 12.42
C LYS A 46 -19.27 -13.47 11.22
N LYS A 47 -19.97 -12.88 10.25
CA LYS A 47 -19.38 -11.91 9.33
C LYS A 47 -18.77 -10.87 10.26
N ASN A 48 -17.45 -10.77 10.26
CA ASN A 48 -16.75 -9.63 10.82
C ASN A 48 -17.39 -8.39 10.19
N LYS A 49 -18.33 -7.78 10.93
CA LYS A 49 -18.82 -6.45 10.65
C LYS A 49 -17.60 -5.57 10.80
N ILE A 50 -16.91 -5.32 9.69
CA ILE A 50 -15.97 -4.22 9.57
C ILE A 50 -16.78 -3.01 10.00
N LYS A 51 -16.44 -2.48 11.19
CA LYS A 51 -17.09 -1.31 11.76
C LYS A 51 -17.07 -0.23 10.68
N ILE A 52 -18.26 0.25 10.31
CA ILE A 52 -18.46 1.39 9.43
C ILE A 52 -17.50 2.50 9.92
N LYS A 53 -16.43 2.76 9.16
CA LYS A 53 -15.60 3.93 9.40
C LYS A 53 -16.52 5.11 9.12
N LYS A 54 -16.96 5.77 10.19
CA LYS A 54 -17.49 7.14 10.14
C LYS A 54 -16.58 7.94 9.18
N ILE A 55 -17.21 8.68 8.26
CA ILE A 55 -16.71 9.78 7.43
C ILE A 55 -15.20 9.96 7.59
N ILE A 56 -14.43 9.72 6.51
CA ILE A 56 -12.96 9.84 6.46
C ILE A 56 -12.50 10.93 7.43
N ASP A 57 -12.04 10.56 8.62
CA ASP A 57 -11.49 11.52 9.59
C ASP A 57 -10.09 11.88 9.13
N PHE A 58 -10.05 12.56 7.98
CA PHE A 58 -8.83 12.97 7.33
C PHE A 58 -8.25 14.11 8.16
N ASN A 59 -7.17 13.83 8.89
CA ASN A 59 -6.38 14.81 9.64
C ASN A 59 -4.90 14.79 9.21
N LEU A 60 -4.61 14.19 8.05
CA LEU A 60 -3.25 14.05 7.57
C LEU A 60 -2.75 15.40 7.05
N LYS A 61 -1.60 15.85 7.56
CA LYS A 61 -0.93 17.06 7.07
C LYS A 61 0.00 16.71 5.91
N PRO A 62 0.29 17.66 5.00
CA PRO A 62 1.24 17.46 3.91
C PRO A 62 2.61 16.96 4.39
N LYS A 63 3.13 17.52 5.49
CA LYS A 63 4.40 17.09 6.10
C LYS A 63 4.38 15.62 6.50
N ASP A 64 3.31 15.17 7.15
CA ASP A 64 3.17 13.77 7.59
C ASP A 64 3.08 12.80 6.41
N LEU A 65 2.41 13.21 5.33
CA LEU A 65 2.35 12.42 4.10
C LEU A 65 3.70 12.36 3.39
N ILE A 66 4.47 13.45 3.34
CA ILE A 66 5.83 13.46 2.79
C ILE A 66 6.73 12.51 3.60
N SER A 67 6.72 12.61 4.93
CA SER A 67 7.48 11.73 5.82
C SER A 67 7.11 10.25 5.64
N TYR A 68 5.84 9.95 5.35
CA TYR A 68 5.42 8.60 4.98
C TYR A 68 5.99 8.18 3.62
N LEU A 69 5.89 9.03 2.60
CA LEU A 69 6.41 8.72 1.26
C LEU A 69 7.94 8.57 1.22
N ASP A 70 8.67 9.30 2.06
CA ASP A 70 10.13 9.21 2.19
C ASP A 70 10.62 7.83 2.62
N GLN A 71 9.76 7.03 3.26
CA GLN A 71 10.08 5.66 3.67
C GLN A 71 10.04 4.66 2.52
N TYR A 72 9.49 5.04 1.35
CA TYR A 72 9.29 4.16 0.20
C TYR A 72 9.81 4.74 -1.13
N ILE A 73 9.88 6.07 -1.26
CA ILE A 73 10.23 6.78 -2.50
C ILE A 73 11.51 7.59 -2.32
N VAL A 74 12.54 7.20 -3.05
CA VAL A 74 13.81 7.93 -3.17
C VAL A 74 13.68 9.10 -4.14
N GLN A 75 14.36 10.21 -3.85
CA GLN A 75 14.31 11.46 -4.61
C GLN A 75 12.89 12.04 -4.75
N GLN A 76 12.57 12.64 -5.90
CA GLN A 76 11.26 13.17 -6.25
C GLN A 76 10.69 14.17 -5.23
N GLN A 77 11.56 14.98 -4.61
CA GLN A 77 11.16 15.88 -3.51
C GLN A 77 10.10 16.89 -3.91
N LYS A 78 10.28 17.54 -5.07
CA LYS A 78 9.30 18.48 -5.63
C LYS A 78 7.96 17.79 -5.90
N ALA A 79 7.98 16.60 -6.47
CA ALA A 79 6.77 15.82 -6.74
C ALA A 79 6.04 15.42 -5.45
N LYS A 80 6.76 14.88 -4.46
CA LYS A 80 6.21 14.55 -3.15
C LYS A 80 5.56 15.76 -2.48
N SER A 81 6.23 16.91 -2.50
CA SER A 81 5.70 18.15 -1.92
C SER A 81 4.41 18.62 -2.60
N ILE A 82 4.38 18.69 -3.93
CA ILE A 82 3.20 19.11 -4.70
C ILE A 82 2.04 18.15 -4.46
N LEU A 83 2.27 16.85 -4.62
CA LEU A 83 1.23 15.83 -4.48
C LEU A 83 0.69 15.78 -3.06
N ALA A 84 1.57 15.74 -2.05
CA ALA A 84 1.13 15.70 -0.66
C ALA A 84 0.31 16.95 -0.31
N THR A 85 0.74 18.13 -0.75
CA THR A 85 0.02 19.38 -0.50
C THR A 85 -1.35 19.37 -1.17
N LYS A 86 -1.41 19.10 -2.48
CA LYS A 86 -2.66 19.22 -3.24
C LYS A 86 -3.66 18.14 -2.87
N ILE A 87 -3.20 16.90 -2.65
CA ILE A 87 -4.08 15.79 -2.26
C ILE A 87 -4.59 15.98 -0.82
N CYS A 88 -3.74 16.40 0.12
CA CYS A 88 -4.22 16.69 1.48
C CYS A 88 -5.22 17.86 1.49
N THR A 89 -4.96 18.92 0.72
CA THR A 89 -5.90 20.04 0.60
C THR A 89 -7.23 19.61 -0.01
N HIS A 90 -7.22 18.74 -1.04
CA HIS A 90 -8.44 18.19 -1.65
C HIS A 90 -9.34 17.51 -0.61
N PHE A 91 -8.80 16.55 0.14
CA PHE A 91 -9.58 15.80 1.14
C PHE A 91 -9.97 16.64 2.36
N ASN A 92 -9.11 17.56 2.81
CA ASN A 92 -9.48 18.49 3.88
C ASN A 92 -10.58 19.46 3.45
N LYS A 93 -10.58 19.91 2.19
CA LYS A 93 -11.66 20.76 1.64
C LYS A 93 -12.99 20.00 1.62
N ILE A 94 -12.98 18.75 1.16
CA ILE A 94 -14.17 17.88 1.19
C ILE A 94 -14.70 17.74 2.61
N LYS A 95 -13.83 17.43 3.58
CA LYS A 95 -14.19 17.31 4.99
C LYS A 95 -14.79 18.62 5.55
N TYR A 96 -14.22 19.76 5.19
CA TYR A 96 -14.73 21.07 5.60
C TYR A 96 -16.13 21.32 5.02
N THR A 97 -16.34 21.05 3.73
CA THR A 97 -17.65 21.22 3.10
C THR A 97 -18.70 20.28 3.70
N GLU A 98 -18.35 19.03 3.99
CA GLU A 98 -19.24 18.06 4.63
C GLU A 98 -19.64 18.47 6.06
N LYS A 99 -18.73 19.08 6.82
CA LYS A 99 -19.01 19.59 8.17
C LYS A 99 -19.86 20.86 8.16
N ASN A 100 -19.74 21.70 7.14
CA ASN A 100 -20.43 23.00 7.04
C ASN A 100 -21.57 22.97 6.02
N LYS A 101 -22.31 21.85 5.94
CA LYS A 101 -23.43 21.68 5.00
C LYS A 101 -24.53 22.71 5.20
N ASP A 102 -24.74 23.18 6.43
CA ASP A 102 -25.80 24.13 6.78
C ASP A 102 -25.46 25.60 6.43
N ASN A 103 -24.19 25.91 6.16
CA ASN A 103 -23.76 27.24 5.73
C ASN A 103 -22.62 27.12 4.69
N PRO A 104 -22.95 26.70 3.46
CA PRO A 104 -21.94 26.40 2.47
C PRO A 104 -21.27 27.68 1.99
N ALA A 105 -19.95 27.76 2.16
CA ALA A 105 -19.14 28.72 1.41
C ALA A 105 -19.09 28.26 -0.06
N THR A 106 -20.19 28.45 -0.80
CA THR A 106 -20.26 28.18 -2.24
C THR A 106 -19.42 29.21 -2.96
N ILE A 107 -18.18 28.83 -3.27
CA ILE A 107 -17.34 29.59 -4.20
C ILE A 107 -17.74 29.16 -5.61
N THR A 108 -18.50 30.02 -6.30
CA THR A 108 -18.82 29.84 -7.71
C THR A 108 -17.54 29.71 -8.54
N GLY A 109 -17.48 28.73 -9.44
CA GLY A 109 -16.34 28.54 -10.34
C GLY A 109 -15.12 27.81 -9.73
N SER A 110 -15.29 27.09 -8.62
CA SER A 110 -14.17 26.33 -8.04
C SER A 110 -13.76 25.16 -8.96
N ILE A 111 -12.52 25.18 -9.44
CA ILE A 111 -11.96 24.14 -10.31
C ILE A 111 -11.33 23.04 -9.45
N LYS A 112 -11.62 21.78 -9.77
CA LYS A 112 -10.97 20.63 -9.11
C LYS A 112 -9.46 20.66 -9.36
N SER A 113 -8.69 20.34 -8.33
CA SER A 113 -7.22 20.28 -8.40
C SER A 113 -6.74 18.94 -8.98
N ASN A 114 -7.30 18.52 -10.13
CA ASN A 114 -6.82 17.33 -10.83
C ASN A 114 -5.36 17.54 -11.26
N ILE A 115 -4.64 16.42 -11.36
CA ILE A 115 -3.18 16.45 -11.39
C ILE A 115 -2.67 15.77 -12.65
N LEU A 116 -1.72 16.42 -13.33
CA LEU A 116 -0.96 15.86 -14.44
C LEU A 116 0.48 15.58 -13.98
N MET A 117 0.85 14.31 -13.98
CA MET A 117 2.20 13.82 -13.69
C MET A 117 2.97 13.59 -14.98
N MET A 118 4.16 14.18 -15.08
CA MET A 118 5.04 14.04 -16.24
C MET A 118 6.41 13.53 -15.79
N GLY A 119 7.02 12.66 -16.58
CA GLY A 119 8.40 12.23 -16.39
C GLY A 119 8.64 10.82 -16.94
N PRO A 120 9.88 10.32 -16.90
CA PRO A 120 10.26 9.05 -17.52
C PRO A 120 9.51 7.83 -16.96
N THR A 121 9.57 6.70 -17.67
CA THR A 121 9.10 5.42 -17.16
C THR A 121 9.99 4.95 -16.00
N GLY A 122 9.42 4.14 -15.09
CA GLY A 122 10.20 3.54 -14.00
C GLY A 122 10.67 4.49 -12.88
N VAL A 123 10.21 5.75 -12.82
CA VAL A 123 10.57 6.71 -11.75
C VAL A 123 9.65 6.66 -10.51
N GLY A 124 8.67 5.74 -10.50
CA GLY A 124 7.78 5.53 -9.36
C GLY A 124 6.44 6.29 -9.37
N LYS A 125 6.00 6.86 -10.52
CA LYS A 125 4.73 7.61 -10.64
C LYS A 125 3.52 6.83 -10.08
N THR A 126 3.25 5.64 -10.62
CA THR A 126 2.14 4.79 -10.19
C THR A 126 2.28 4.34 -8.73
N TYR A 127 3.50 3.96 -8.32
CA TYR A 127 3.76 3.47 -6.97
C TYR A 127 3.51 4.56 -5.91
N LEU A 128 3.93 5.80 -6.19
CA LEU A 128 3.73 6.93 -5.31
C LEU A 128 2.23 7.22 -5.09
N ILE A 129 1.40 7.23 -6.15
CA ILE A 129 -0.04 7.45 -5.99
C ILE A 129 -0.71 6.29 -5.22
N LYS A 130 -0.31 5.04 -5.49
CA LYS A 130 -0.81 3.87 -4.75
C LYS A 130 -0.51 3.97 -3.25
N LEU A 131 0.69 4.44 -2.89
CA LEU A 131 1.06 4.68 -1.49
C LEU A 131 0.22 5.79 -0.86
N ILE A 132 0.00 6.90 -1.56
CA ILE A 132 -0.86 7.98 -1.08
C ILE A 132 -2.27 7.46 -0.82
N ALA A 133 -2.89 6.77 -1.78
CA ALA A 133 -4.23 6.22 -1.61
C ALA A 133 -4.32 5.24 -0.43
N LYS A 134 -3.33 4.34 -0.29
CA LYS A 134 -3.22 3.42 0.85
C LYS A 134 -3.12 4.16 2.19
N LYS A 135 -2.33 5.24 2.26
CA LYS A 135 -2.12 6.02 3.48
C LYS A 135 -3.36 6.81 3.89
N ILE A 136 -4.08 7.35 2.91
CA ILE A 136 -5.32 8.10 3.13
C ILE A 136 -6.48 7.15 3.46
N GLY A 137 -6.46 5.94 2.88
CA GLY A 137 -7.51 4.93 3.09
C GLY A 137 -8.75 5.18 2.24
N VAL A 138 -8.57 5.67 1.01
CA VAL A 138 -9.63 5.90 0.02
C VAL A 138 -9.56 4.87 -1.10
N PRO A 139 -10.70 4.58 -1.78
CA PRO A 139 -10.71 3.72 -2.96
C PRO A 139 -9.78 4.24 -4.05
N PHE A 140 -9.12 3.33 -4.75
CA PHE A 140 -8.16 3.65 -5.80
C PHE A 140 -8.37 2.74 -7.00
N VAL A 141 -8.42 3.32 -8.19
CA VAL A 141 -8.41 2.59 -9.46
C VAL A 141 -7.26 3.08 -10.32
N LYS A 142 -6.56 2.11 -10.93
CA LYS A 142 -5.59 2.37 -11.99
C LYS A 142 -6.21 1.97 -13.33
N ALA A 143 -6.19 2.89 -14.27
CA ALA A 143 -6.55 2.68 -15.67
C ALA A 143 -5.39 3.06 -16.60
N ASP A 144 -5.44 2.56 -17.83
CA ASP A 144 -4.51 2.88 -18.90
C ASP A 144 -5.28 3.60 -20.00
N ALA A 145 -4.84 4.79 -20.39
CA ALA A 145 -5.53 5.63 -21.36
C ALA A 145 -5.70 4.94 -22.73
N THR A 146 -4.78 4.06 -23.10
CA THR A 146 -4.77 3.36 -24.40
C THR A 146 -5.89 2.33 -24.56
N LYS A 147 -6.54 1.93 -23.46
CA LYS A 147 -7.61 0.92 -23.48
C LYS A 147 -8.99 1.49 -23.77
N PHE A 148 -9.14 2.81 -23.72
CA PHE A 148 -10.43 3.48 -23.92
C PHE A 148 -10.67 3.81 -25.39
N SER A 149 -11.94 3.87 -25.75
CA SER A 149 -12.40 4.36 -27.06
C SER A 149 -13.58 5.31 -26.88
N GLU A 150 -13.79 6.23 -27.82
CA GLU A 150 -14.88 7.21 -27.75
C GLU A 150 -16.27 6.55 -27.66
N THR A 151 -16.47 5.43 -28.36
CA THR A 151 -17.77 4.74 -28.43
C THR A 151 -17.96 3.65 -27.39
N GLY A 152 -16.89 3.25 -26.68
CA GLY A 152 -16.91 2.09 -25.77
C GLY A 152 -17.19 0.74 -26.45
N TYR A 153 -17.20 0.68 -27.79
CA TYR A 153 -17.61 -0.52 -28.54
C TYR A 153 -16.43 -1.40 -28.99
N VAL A 154 -15.27 -0.77 -29.26
CA VAL A 154 -14.02 -1.46 -29.67
C VAL A 154 -12.92 -1.32 -28.61
N GLY A 155 -13.24 -0.69 -27.48
CA GLY A 155 -12.40 -0.53 -26.28
C GLY A 155 -13.27 -0.29 -25.05
N GLY A 156 -12.67 -0.15 -23.87
CA GLY A 156 -13.43 0.09 -22.63
C GLY A 156 -14.15 1.43 -22.61
N ASP A 157 -15.26 1.52 -21.88
CA ASP A 157 -15.94 2.77 -21.57
C ASP A 157 -15.21 3.47 -20.41
N ILE A 158 -15.09 4.79 -20.48
CA ILE A 158 -14.45 5.59 -19.43
C ILE A 158 -15.28 5.56 -18.14
N GLU A 159 -16.61 5.41 -18.25
CA GLU A 159 -17.47 5.27 -17.07
C GLU A 159 -17.19 3.97 -16.29
N ASP A 160 -16.62 2.94 -16.93
CA ASP A 160 -16.24 1.69 -16.26
C ASP A 160 -15.18 1.92 -15.18
N ILE A 161 -14.32 2.94 -15.33
CA ILE A 161 -13.33 3.31 -14.31
C ILE A 161 -14.02 3.67 -12.99
N ILE A 162 -15.17 4.34 -13.07
CA ILE A 162 -15.95 4.77 -11.90
C ILE A 162 -16.71 3.59 -11.31
N ARG A 163 -17.22 2.69 -12.15
CA ARG A 163 -17.82 1.42 -11.69
C ARG A 163 -16.80 0.56 -10.94
N ASP A 164 -15.59 0.45 -11.47
CA ASP A 164 -14.47 -0.24 -10.81
C ASP A 164 -14.08 0.42 -9.47
N LEU A 165 -14.21 1.76 -9.37
CA LEU A 165 -13.90 2.49 -8.14
C LEU A 165 -14.89 2.14 -7.03
N VAL A 166 -16.18 2.01 -7.38
CA VAL A 166 -17.23 1.58 -6.46
C VAL A 166 -17.03 0.13 -6.03
N LYS A 167 -16.64 -0.74 -6.96
CA LYS A 167 -16.29 -2.13 -6.65
C LYS A 167 -15.10 -2.20 -5.67
N ASN A 168 -14.08 -1.38 -5.86
CA ASN A 168 -12.95 -1.26 -4.94
C ASN A 168 -13.32 -0.58 -3.60
N ALA A 169 -14.51 0.00 -3.49
CA ALA A 169 -15.09 0.53 -2.27
C ALA A 169 -16.07 -0.47 -1.60
N ASP A 170 -16.05 -1.74 -1.98
CA ASP A 170 -16.99 -2.78 -1.50
C ASP A 170 -18.47 -2.38 -1.68
N ASP A 171 -18.79 -1.79 -2.84
CA ASP A 171 -20.10 -1.24 -3.22
C ASP A 171 -20.59 -0.05 -2.34
N ASP A 172 -19.71 0.56 -1.54
CA ASP A 172 -20.01 1.79 -0.81
C ASP A 172 -19.87 3.02 -1.73
N ILE A 173 -21.02 3.47 -2.25
CA ILE A 173 -21.13 4.65 -3.12
C ILE A 173 -20.50 5.89 -2.47
N LYS A 174 -20.78 6.15 -1.19
CA LYS A 174 -20.30 7.37 -0.53
C LYS A 174 -18.78 7.35 -0.39
N LEU A 175 -18.22 6.17 -0.09
CA LEU A 175 -16.78 6.01 -0.02
C LEU A 175 -16.12 6.17 -1.40
N ALA A 176 -16.77 5.66 -2.45
CA ALA A 176 -16.30 5.76 -3.83
C ALA A 176 -16.25 7.21 -4.35
N GLU A 177 -17.19 8.07 -3.94
CA GLU A 177 -17.19 9.51 -4.28
C GLU A 177 -15.93 10.23 -3.76
N TYR A 178 -15.24 9.67 -2.77
CA TYR A 178 -13.97 10.18 -2.24
C TYR A 178 -12.75 9.42 -2.76
N GLY A 179 -12.90 8.64 -3.84
CA GLY A 179 -11.81 7.85 -4.40
C GLY A 179 -10.82 8.65 -5.24
N ILE A 180 -9.74 7.97 -5.62
CA ILE A 180 -8.71 8.47 -6.53
C ILE A 180 -8.74 7.62 -7.81
N VAL A 181 -8.87 8.28 -8.95
CA VAL A 181 -8.72 7.68 -10.28
C VAL A 181 -7.36 8.05 -10.84
N TYR A 182 -6.53 7.04 -11.12
CA TYR A 182 -5.23 7.21 -11.74
C TYR A 182 -5.21 6.65 -13.17
N ILE A 183 -4.93 7.50 -14.15
CA ILE A 183 -4.88 7.14 -15.57
C ILE A 183 -3.44 7.27 -16.05
N ASP A 184 -2.81 6.15 -16.39
CA ASP A 184 -1.45 6.13 -16.95
C ASP A 184 -1.48 6.22 -18.49
N GLU A 185 -0.32 6.48 -19.08
CA GLU A 185 -0.13 6.58 -20.54
C GLU A 185 -1.00 7.64 -21.24
N ILE A 186 -1.35 8.72 -20.53
CA ILE A 186 -2.19 9.81 -21.07
C ILE A 186 -1.53 10.50 -22.27
N ASP A 187 -0.20 10.46 -22.38
CA ASP A 187 0.53 11.00 -23.53
C ASP A 187 0.28 10.22 -24.84
N LYS A 188 -0.25 8.99 -24.77
CA LYS A 188 -0.54 8.17 -25.96
C LYS A 188 -1.86 8.51 -26.64
N ILE A 189 -2.77 9.19 -25.94
CA ILE A 189 -4.04 9.68 -26.50
C ILE A 189 -3.93 11.12 -27.05
N ALA A 190 -2.74 11.73 -26.98
CA ALA A 190 -2.48 12.98 -27.69
C ALA A 190 -2.57 12.75 -29.21
N SER A 191 -3.13 13.73 -29.92
CA SER A 191 -3.25 13.67 -31.38
C SER A 191 -1.87 13.68 -32.01
N SER A 192 -1.66 12.84 -33.02
CA SER A 192 -0.36 12.78 -33.68
C SER A 192 -0.21 13.92 -34.70
N GLN A 193 0.88 14.69 -34.63
CA GLN A 193 1.14 15.80 -35.57
C GLN A 193 1.30 15.35 -37.03
N ASN A 194 1.57 14.08 -37.28
CA ASN A 194 1.91 13.53 -38.59
C ASN A 194 0.71 12.88 -39.31
N PHE A 195 -0.46 12.75 -38.68
CA PHE A 195 -1.64 12.21 -39.34
C PHE A 195 -2.37 13.31 -40.12
N LYS A 196 -2.36 13.19 -41.46
CA LYS A 196 -3.23 13.98 -42.35
C LYS A 196 -4.61 13.28 -42.43
N GLY A 197 -5.40 13.40 -41.37
CA GLY A 197 -6.75 12.87 -41.26
C GLY A 197 -7.35 13.21 -39.90
N ALA A 198 -8.68 13.13 -39.75
CA ALA A 198 -9.31 13.35 -38.45
C ALA A 198 -8.92 12.20 -37.49
N ASP A 199 -8.14 12.49 -36.46
CA ASP A 199 -7.75 11.54 -35.41
C ASP A 199 -8.90 11.43 -34.37
N VAL A 200 -10.07 11.00 -34.86
CA VAL A 200 -11.35 11.00 -34.13
C VAL A 200 -11.27 10.13 -32.88
N SER A 201 -10.59 8.99 -32.96
CA SER A 201 -10.53 8.02 -31.86
C SER A 201 -9.75 8.54 -30.63
N ARG A 202 -8.56 9.12 -30.83
CA ARG A 202 -7.71 9.58 -29.71
C ARG A 202 -8.21 10.87 -29.07
N THR A 203 -8.65 11.82 -29.90
CA THR A 203 -9.26 13.07 -29.41
C THR A 203 -10.63 12.82 -28.77
N GLY A 204 -11.39 11.83 -29.27
CA GLY A 204 -12.64 11.36 -28.67
C GLY A 204 -12.46 10.87 -27.23
N VAL A 205 -11.40 10.11 -26.94
CA VAL A 205 -11.06 9.69 -25.56
C VAL A 205 -10.81 10.88 -24.65
N GLN A 206 -10.09 11.91 -25.10
CA GLN A 206 -9.86 13.13 -24.32
C GLN A 206 -11.17 13.84 -23.97
N ARG A 207 -12.10 13.94 -24.94
CA ARG A 207 -13.42 14.56 -24.75
C ARG A 207 -14.31 13.76 -23.82
N ALA A 208 -14.31 12.44 -23.96
CA ALA A 208 -15.10 11.56 -23.10
C ALA A 208 -14.63 11.58 -21.63
N LEU A 209 -13.34 11.87 -21.38
CA LEU A 209 -12.79 12.09 -20.02
C LEU A 209 -13.22 13.42 -19.38
N LEU A 210 -13.66 14.43 -20.15
CA LEU A 210 -14.03 15.74 -19.60
C LEU A 210 -15.18 15.62 -18.59
N LYS A 211 -16.26 14.94 -18.98
CA LYS A 211 -17.46 14.72 -18.14
C LYS A 211 -17.11 14.16 -16.76
N PRO A 212 -16.47 12.98 -16.62
CA PRO A 212 -16.16 12.42 -15.31
C PRO A 212 -15.17 13.25 -14.48
N MET A 213 -14.28 14.03 -15.12
CA MET A 213 -13.34 14.92 -14.41
C MET A 213 -14.01 16.15 -13.79
N GLU A 214 -15.20 16.50 -14.27
CA GLU A 214 -16.08 17.55 -13.74
C GLU A 214 -17.04 16.98 -12.69
N GLU A 215 -18.19 17.59 -12.48
CA GLU A 215 -19.23 17.04 -11.62
C GLU A 215 -20.31 16.40 -12.49
N THR A 216 -20.31 15.06 -12.55
CA THR A 216 -21.35 14.30 -13.26
C THR A 216 -21.90 13.18 -12.39
N GLN A 217 -23.17 12.84 -12.66
CA GLN A 217 -23.84 11.68 -12.07
C GLN A 217 -23.69 10.52 -13.04
N ILE A 218 -22.95 9.48 -12.64
CA ILE A 218 -22.74 8.27 -13.45
C ILE A 218 -23.66 7.19 -12.94
N ASP A 219 -24.39 6.52 -13.85
CA ASP A 219 -25.21 5.37 -13.50
C ASP A 219 -24.31 4.13 -13.35
N LEU A 220 -24.44 3.44 -12.21
CA LEU A 220 -23.67 2.23 -11.94
C LEU A 220 -24.14 1.02 -12.74
N LYS A 221 -25.25 1.17 -13.46
CA LYS A 221 -25.77 0.14 -14.34
C LYS A 221 -24.94 0.07 -15.60
N VAL A 222 -24.56 -1.14 -15.98
CA VAL A 222 -24.06 -1.43 -17.33
C VAL A 222 -25.28 -1.79 -18.19
N PRO A 223 -25.55 -1.10 -19.32
CA PRO A 223 -26.72 -1.34 -20.16
C PRO A 223 -26.90 -2.78 -20.67
N HIS A 224 -25.86 -3.62 -20.58
CA HIS A 224 -25.80 -4.96 -21.17
C HIS A 224 -25.48 -6.09 -20.18
N ASP A 225 -25.45 -5.83 -18.88
CA ASP A 225 -25.14 -6.88 -17.88
C ASP A 225 -26.42 -7.63 -17.42
N PRO A 226 -26.55 -8.94 -17.69
CA PRO A 226 -27.72 -9.73 -17.31
C PRO A 226 -27.92 -9.81 -15.77
N VAL A 227 -26.86 -9.67 -14.98
CA VAL A 227 -26.97 -9.65 -13.51
C VAL A 227 -27.63 -8.36 -13.04
N SER A 228 -27.23 -7.23 -13.62
CA SER A 228 -27.85 -5.92 -13.36
C SER A 228 -29.32 -5.89 -13.76
N MET A 229 -29.69 -6.53 -14.89
CA MET A 229 -31.10 -6.68 -15.32
C MET A 229 -31.92 -7.58 -14.39
N MET A 230 -31.35 -8.69 -13.91
CA MET A 230 -32.02 -9.57 -12.93
C MET A 230 -32.25 -8.85 -11.59
N GLN A 231 -31.27 -8.09 -11.10
CA GLN A 231 -31.43 -7.29 -9.88
C GLN A 231 -32.50 -6.19 -10.04
N GLU A 232 -32.68 -5.65 -11.23
CA GLU A 232 -33.78 -4.73 -11.54
C GLU A 232 -35.13 -5.41 -11.50
N LEU A 233 -35.27 -6.60 -12.10
CA LEU A 233 -36.52 -7.36 -12.04
C LEU A 233 -36.88 -7.69 -10.58
N ASP A 234 -35.91 -8.13 -9.79
CA ASP A 234 -36.10 -8.46 -8.37
C ASP A 234 -36.46 -7.23 -7.51
N SER A 235 -35.79 -6.09 -7.75
CA SER A 235 -36.06 -4.86 -6.99
C SER A 235 -37.37 -4.20 -7.41
N PHE A 236 -37.68 -4.19 -8.70
CA PHE A 236 -38.95 -3.68 -9.24
C PHE A 236 -40.13 -4.52 -8.76
N GLN A 237 -40.01 -5.85 -8.74
CA GLN A 237 -41.03 -6.73 -8.17
C GLN A 237 -41.26 -6.49 -6.66
N LYS A 238 -40.22 -6.13 -5.91
CA LYS A 238 -40.31 -5.92 -4.45
C LYS A 238 -40.76 -4.52 -4.02
N THR A 239 -40.42 -3.47 -4.76
CA THR A 239 -40.69 -2.08 -4.33
C THR A 239 -41.52 -1.26 -5.32
N GLY A 240 -41.80 -1.77 -6.51
CA GLY A 240 -42.54 -1.06 -7.56
C GLY A 240 -41.82 0.15 -8.15
N LYS A 241 -40.58 0.45 -7.72
CA LYS A 241 -39.79 1.60 -8.19
C LYS A 241 -38.44 1.13 -8.75
N ARG A 242 -38.03 1.72 -9.87
CA ARG A 242 -36.67 1.55 -10.40
C ARG A 242 -35.69 2.37 -9.53
N ASN A 243 -34.92 1.69 -8.68
CA ASN A 243 -33.83 2.35 -7.96
C ASN A 243 -32.65 2.54 -8.94
N LYS A 244 -32.34 3.79 -9.31
CA LYS A 244 -31.09 4.12 -10.00
C LYS A 244 -30.02 4.34 -8.93
N LYS A 245 -28.94 3.56 -8.98
CA LYS A 245 -27.76 3.78 -8.15
C LYS A 245 -26.81 4.65 -8.96
N THR A 246 -26.68 5.92 -8.59
CA THR A 246 -25.75 6.86 -9.24
C THR A 246 -24.60 7.21 -8.31
N VAL A 247 -23.48 7.63 -8.89
CA VAL A 247 -22.31 8.14 -8.16
C VAL A 247 -21.99 9.54 -8.65
N ASN A 248 -21.76 10.46 -7.71
CA ASN A 248 -21.28 11.80 -8.04
C ASN A 248 -19.75 11.81 -8.18
N THR A 249 -19.23 12.22 -9.34
CA THR A 249 -17.78 12.34 -9.55
C THR A 249 -17.15 13.61 -8.98
N GLY A 250 -17.94 14.55 -8.45
CA GLY A 250 -17.54 15.87 -7.97
C GLY A 250 -16.36 15.86 -6.97
N ASN A 251 -16.27 14.84 -6.12
CA ASN A 251 -15.20 14.72 -5.12
C ASN A 251 -14.10 13.72 -5.50
N ILE A 252 -14.27 12.99 -6.60
CA ILE A 252 -13.28 12.04 -7.11
C ILE A 252 -12.09 12.82 -7.65
N LEU A 253 -10.89 12.47 -7.20
CA LEU A 253 -9.65 13.10 -7.65
C LEU A 253 -9.10 12.34 -8.87
N PHE A 254 -8.92 13.06 -9.98
CA PHE A 254 -8.26 12.51 -11.17
C PHE A 254 -6.78 12.86 -11.17
N ILE A 255 -5.95 11.83 -11.35
CA ILE A 255 -4.51 11.95 -11.49
C ILE A 255 -4.11 11.25 -12.79
N VAL A 256 -3.66 12.01 -13.78
CA VAL A 256 -3.21 11.47 -15.06
C VAL A 256 -1.68 11.48 -15.12
N SER A 257 -1.11 10.54 -15.85
CA SER A 257 0.33 10.30 -15.90
C SER A 257 0.77 9.94 -17.31
N GLY A 258 1.96 10.39 -17.71
CA GLY A 258 2.56 10.05 -18.99
C GLY A 258 4.07 10.20 -19.00
N ALA A 259 4.71 9.68 -20.06
CA ALA A 259 6.15 9.83 -20.29
C ALA A 259 6.50 11.15 -21.01
N PHE A 260 5.63 11.58 -21.93
CA PHE A 260 5.77 12.83 -22.69
C PHE A 260 7.08 12.93 -23.50
N SER A 261 7.50 11.81 -24.10
CA SER A 261 8.69 11.77 -24.96
C SER A 261 8.57 12.75 -26.13
N GLY A 262 9.57 13.62 -26.32
CA GLY A 262 9.58 14.62 -27.40
C GLY A 262 8.93 15.95 -27.03
N LEU A 263 8.31 16.06 -25.84
CA LEU A 263 7.85 17.34 -25.32
C LEU A 263 9.04 18.29 -25.07
N GLU A 264 10.22 17.76 -24.76
CA GLU A 264 11.42 18.56 -24.55
C GLU A 264 11.80 19.37 -25.80
N ASP A 265 11.60 18.80 -26.99
CA ASP A 265 11.90 19.46 -28.26
C ASP A 265 10.94 20.62 -28.54
N ILE A 266 9.65 20.46 -28.19
CA ILE A 266 8.63 21.52 -28.32
C ILE A 266 8.98 22.69 -27.40
N ILE A 267 9.32 22.39 -26.14
CA ILE A 267 9.70 23.39 -25.15
C ILE A 267 10.98 24.10 -25.58
N SER A 268 11.98 23.36 -26.05
CA SER A 268 13.26 23.89 -26.51
C SER A 268 13.08 24.85 -27.69
N LYS A 269 12.28 24.47 -28.70
CA LYS A 269 11.92 25.33 -29.84
C LYS A 269 11.25 26.63 -29.38
N ARG A 270 10.36 26.57 -28.39
CA ARG A 270 9.70 27.77 -27.86
C ARG A 270 10.70 28.70 -27.15
N ILE A 271 11.52 28.16 -26.24
CA ILE A 271 12.50 28.96 -25.49
C ILE A 271 13.50 29.61 -26.44
N THR A 272 13.98 28.86 -27.44
CA THR A 272 14.94 29.36 -28.43
C THR A 272 14.34 30.43 -29.36
N LYS A 273 13.06 30.32 -29.73
CA LYS A 273 12.37 31.36 -30.51
C LYS A 273 12.19 32.67 -29.75
N GLN A 274 12.04 32.62 -28.42
CA GLN A 274 11.94 33.82 -27.58
C GLN A 274 13.27 34.56 -27.41
N SER A 275 14.41 33.88 -27.59
CA SER A 275 15.76 34.47 -27.56
C SER A 275 16.23 35.03 -28.91
N ILE A 276 15.33 35.42 -29.82
CA ILE A 276 15.69 36.12 -31.07
C ILE A 276 15.43 37.62 -30.83
N GLY A 277 16.38 38.26 -30.16
CA GLY A 277 16.43 39.70 -29.90
C GLY A 277 17.87 40.16 -29.65
N PHE A 278 18.25 41.34 -30.14
CA PHE A 278 19.60 41.91 -30.01
C PHE A 278 20.01 41.94 -28.52
N GLY A 279 21.04 41.17 -28.16
CA GLY A 279 21.60 41.09 -26.80
C GLY A 279 21.16 39.91 -25.93
N SER A 280 20.35 38.96 -26.44
CA SER A 280 19.92 37.81 -25.64
C SER A 280 20.97 36.69 -25.56
N THR A 281 21.26 36.25 -24.32
CA THR A 281 22.14 35.11 -24.06
C THR A 281 21.44 33.80 -24.41
N ILE A 282 22.00 33.04 -25.35
CA ILE A 282 21.50 31.71 -25.72
C ILE A 282 21.80 30.75 -24.56
N VAL A 283 20.87 30.61 -23.62
CA VAL A 283 20.95 29.59 -22.58
C VAL A 283 20.58 28.25 -23.22
N LYS A 284 21.57 27.46 -23.63
CA LYS A 284 21.34 26.04 -23.94
C LYS A 284 20.99 25.32 -22.63
N PRO A 285 19.77 24.78 -22.48
CA PRO A 285 19.43 24.01 -21.29
C PRO A 285 20.27 22.74 -21.27
N LYS A 286 20.96 22.49 -20.15
CA LYS A 286 21.91 21.36 -20.00
C LYS A 286 21.20 20.01 -19.81
N ASN A 287 19.97 20.00 -19.30
CA ASN A 287 19.25 18.77 -18.93
C ASN A 287 17.79 18.75 -19.42
N LYS A 288 17.32 17.57 -19.90
CA LYS A 288 15.92 17.33 -20.31
C LYS A 288 14.90 17.65 -19.20
N THR A 289 15.23 17.29 -17.96
CA THR A 289 14.39 17.53 -16.79
C THR A 289 14.19 19.03 -16.49
N GLU A 290 15.19 19.87 -16.76
CA GLU A 290 15.07 21.33 -16.59
C GLU A 290 14.15 21.94 -17.66
N LEU A 291 14.18 21.42 -18.89
CA LEU A 291 13.25 21.80 -19.93
C LEU A 291 11.81 21.50 -19.52
N LEU A 292 11.54 20.27 -19.06
CA LEU A 292 10.21 19.84 -18.66
C LEU A 292 9.64 20.68 -17.50
N ASN A 293 10.48 21.17 -16.58
CA ASN A 293 10.05 22.08 -15.51
C ASN A 293 9.46 23.42 -16.02
N ASN A 294 9.75 23.81 -17.27
CA ASN A 294 9.27 25.03 -17.90
C ASN A 294 8.05 24.80 -18.80
N VAL A 295 7.39 23.64 -18.72
CA VAL A 295 6.23 23.30 -19.55
C VAL A 295 5.07 24.28 -19.34
N LYS A 296 4.52 24.81 -20.44
CA LYS A 296 3.30 25.64 -20.47
C LYS A 296 2.17 24.92 -21.21
N THR A 297 0.95 25.41 -21.04
CA THR A 297 -0.25 24.85 -21.69
C THR A 297 -0.11 24.80 -23.21
N GLU A 298 0.46 25.84 -23.81
CA GLU A 298 0.74 25.91 -25.25
C GLU A 298 1.63 24.77 -25.76
N ASP A 299 2.54 24.25 -24.92
CA ASP A 299 3.42 23.14 -25.32
C ASP A 299 2.65 21.83 -25.35
N LEU A 300 1.74 21.61 -24.39
CA LEU A 300 0.87 20.44 -24.32
C LEU A 300 -0.17 20.44 -25.42
N ILE A 301 -0.71 21.61 -25.78
CA ILE A 301 -1.61 21.76 -26.93
C ILE A 301 -0.85 21.44 -28.22
N LYS A 302 0.36 22.02 -28.40
CA LYS A 302 1.22 21.66 -29.54
C LYS A 302 1.56 20.18 -29.54
N PHE A 303 1.77 19.55 -28.38
CA PHE A 303 2.04 18.11 -28.27
C PHE A 303 0.86 17.25 -28.76
N GLY A 304 -0.37 17.76 -28.74
CA GLY A 304 -1.55 17.09 -29.28
C GLY A 304 -2.74 16.97 -28.32
N PHE A 305 -2.73 17.68 -27.19
CA PHE A 305 -3.87 17.72 -26.27
C PHE A 305 -4.87 18.82 -26.60
N GLU A 306 -6.15 18.56 -26.36
CA GLU A 306 -7.21 19.55 -26.44
C GLU A 306 -7.06 20.59 -25.30
N SER A 307 -7.37 21.85 -25.61
CA SER A 307 -7.26 22.96 -24.64
C SER A 307 -8.17 22.77 -23.44
N GLU A 308 -9.39 22.26 -23.68
CA GLU A 308 -10.37 21.95 -22.64
C GLU A 308 -9.86 20.87 -21.69
N PHE A 309 -9.24 19.81 -22.22
CA PHE A 309 -8.70 18.70 -21.43
C PHE A 309 -7.57 19.16 -20.52
N ILE A 310 -6.60 19.92 -21.06
CA ILE A 310 -5.51 20.48 -20.23
C ILE A 310 -6.04 21.53 -19.24
N GLY A 311 -7.11 22.26 -19.59
CA GLY A 311 -7.79 23.18 -18.67
C GLY A 311 -8.33 22.49 -17.41
N ARG A 312 -8.69 21.20 -17.50
CA ARG A 312 -9.12 20.38 -16.35
C ARG A 312 -7.96 19.80 -15.54
N LEU A 313 -6.70 20.04 -15.91
CA LEU A 313 -5.48 19.54 -15.26
C LEU A 313 -4.55 20.69 -14.79
N PRO A 314 -5.00 21.53 -13.84
CA PRO A 314 -4.26 22.73 -13.45
C PRO A 314 -2.98 22.44 -12.66
N ILE A 315 -2.90 21.30 -11.96
CA ILE A 315 -1.74 20.95 -11.15
C ILE A 315 -0.79 20.10 -11.99
N ARG A 316 0.45 20.56 -12.13
CA ARG A 316 1.51 19.84 -12.86
C ARG A 316 2.58 19.36 -11.90
N CYS A 317 2.96 18.10 -12.04
CA CYS A 317 3.95 17.46 -11.18
C CYS A 317 5.02 16.79 -12.05
N MET A 318 6.26 17.24 -11.93
CA MET A 318 7.39 16.71 -12.70
C MET A 318 8.18 15.68 -11.90
N PHE A 319 8.54 14.59 -12.56
CA PHE A 319 9.40 13.53 -12.02
C PHE A 319 10.75 13.54 -12.74
N ASN A 320 11.80 13.38 -11.94
CA ASN A 320 13.18 13.37 -12.43
C ASN A 320 13.62 11.95 -12.80
N GLU A 321 14.55 11.84 -13.75
CA GLU A 321 15.27 10.60 -14.03
C GLU A 321 16.02 10.08 -12.79
N LEU A 322 16.19 8.76 -12.72
CA LEU A 322 16.91 8.09 -11.63
C LEU A 322 18.33 7.76 -12.09
N SER A 323 19.33 8.16 -11.29
CA SER A 323 20.72 7.75 -11.49
C SER A 323 20.98 6.35 -10.92
N SER A 324 22.09 5.72 -11.30
CA SER A 324 22.56 4.46 -10.67
C SER A 324 22.66 4.57 -9.13
N LYS A 325 23.10 5.73 -8.61
CA LYS A 325 23.14 5.98 -7.16
C LYS A 325 21.75 6.00 -6.53
N ASP A 326 20.74 6.52 -7.24
CA ASP A 326 19.36 6.53 -6.77
C ASP A 326 18.77 5.12 -6.79
N LEU A 327 19.03 4.32 -7.82
CA LEU A 327 18.63 2.91 -7.88
C LEU A 327 19.23 2.09 -6.72
N TYR A 328 20.51 2.30 -6.42
CA TYR A 328 21.15 1.70 -5.25
C TYR A 328 20.46 2.13 -3.95
N SER A 329 20.14 3.42 -3.83
CA SER A 329 19.43 3.94 -2.67
C SER A 329 18.02 3.35 -2.54
N ILE A 330 17.34 3.05 -3.66
CA ILE A 330 16.04 2.38 -3.67
C ILE A 330 16.18 0.97 -3.09
N LEU A 331 17.17 0.19 -3.51
CA LEU A 331 17.40 -1.16 -2.99
C LEU A 331 17.79 -1.17 -1.50
N LYS A 332 18.44 -0.09 -1.04
CA LYS A 332 18.88 0.05 0.36
C LYS A 332 17.73 0.40 1.32
N ILE A 333 16.59 0.91 0.83
CA ILE A 333 15.45 1.25 1.69
C ILE A 333 14.98 -0.01 2.45
N PRO A 334 14.76 0.06 3.78
CA PRO A 334 14.27 -1.09 4.55
C PRO A 334 12.95 -1.66 4.01
N ASN A 335 12.02 -0.77 3.66
CA ASN A 335 10.72 -1.16 3.10
C ASN A 335 10.76 -1.46 1.59
N ASN A 336 11.92 -1.81 1.03
CA ASN A 336 12.02 -2.12 -0.39
C ASN A 336 11.29 -3.45 -0.69
N PRO A 337 10.24 -3.45 -1.52
CA PRO A 337 9.45 -4.65 -1.77
C PRO A 337 10.17 -5.72 -2.58
N LEU A 338 11.20 -5.36 -3.37
CA LEU A 338 11.96 -6.33 -4.18
C LEU A 338 12.88 -7.16 -3.28
N ILE A 339 13.62 -6.50 -2.38
CA ILE A 339 14.52 -7.18 -1.45
C ILE A 339 13.72 -7.97 -0.41
N LEU A 340 12.65 -7.38 0.15
CA LEU A 340 11.78 -8.10 1.09
C LEU A 340 11.05 -9.27 0.42
N GLY A 341 10.59 -9.10 -0.82
CA GLY A 341 9.99 -10.16 -1.64
C GLY A 341 10.95 -11.33 -1.82
N LYS A 342 12.16 -11.08 -2.32
CA LYS A 342 13.16 -12.14 -2.49
C LYS A 342 13.54 -12.84 -1.19
N ARG A 343 13.70 -12.10 -0.10
CA ARG A 343 13.93 -12.74 1.22
C ARG A 343 12.76 -13.66 1.60
N LEU A 344 11.52 -13.26 1.32
CA LEU A 344 10.33 -14.04 1.61
C LEU A 344 10.25 -15.31 0.74
N ASP A 345 10.57 -15.20 -0.54
CA ASP A 345 10.58 -16.33 -1.48
C ASP A 345 11.50 -17.46 -0.98
N PHE A 346 12.71 -17.12 -0.55
CA PHE A 346 13.65 -18.08 0.02
C PHE A 346 13.26 -18.56 1.43
N ALA A 347 12.72 -17.66 2.27
CA ALA A 347 12.28 -18.03 3.62
C ALA A 347 11.11 -19.02 3.63
N ALA A 348 10.31 -19.06 2.56
CA ALA A 348 9.28 -20.09 2.37
C ALA A 348 9.87 -21.51 2.28
N TYR A 349 11.16 -21.63 1.92
CA TYR A 349 11.94 -22.85 1.92
C TYR A 349 12.91 -22.94 3.11
N GLU A 350 12.69 -22.14 4.15
CA GLU A 350 13.56 -22.06 5.35
C GLU A 350 15.00 -21.59 5.05
N ILE A 351 15.19 -20.90 3.93
CA ILE A 351 16.49 -20.34 3.52
C ILE A 351 16.55 -18.87 3.90
N ASP A 352 17.52 -18.54 4.75
CA ASP A 352 17.78 -17.18 5.22
C ASP A 352 18.72 -16.45 4.25
N VAL A 353 18.23 -15.38 3.64
CA VAL A 353 18.97 -14.61 2.63
C VAL A 353 19.36 -13.22 3.12
N VAL A 354 20.62 -12.85 2.86
CA VAL A 354 21.13 -11.48 3.09
C VAL A 354 21.89 -10.99 1.85
N PHE A 355 21.65 -9.74 1.46
CA PHE A 355 22.32 -9.09 0.34
C PHE A 355 23.45 -8.19 0.85
N THR A 356 24.63 -8.31 0.26
CA THR A 356 25.75 -7.42 0.62
C THR A 356 25.60 -6.05 -0.02
N LYS A 357 26.26 -5.05 0.57
CA LYS A 357 26.29 -3.69 0.03
C LYS A 357 26.75 -3.64 -1.43
N ASP A 358 27.81 -4.38 -1.76
CA ASP A 358 28.39 -4.40 -3.10
C ASP A 358 27.52 -5.14 -4.10
N ALA A 359 26.79 -6.16 -3.64
CA ALA A 359 25.78 -6.83 -4.45
C ALA A 359 24.66 -5.86 -4.86
N LEU A 360 24.07 -5.14 -3.89
CA LEU A 360 23.04 -4.14 -4.17
C LEU A 360 23.53 -3.04 -5.12
N LYS A 361 24.79 -2.61 -4.97
CA LYS A 361 25.39 -1.61 -5.88
C LYS A 361 25.53 -2.15 -7.30
N LEU A 362 25.99 -3.39 -7.46
CA LEU A 362 26.12 -4.02 -8.77
C LEU A 362 24.77 -4.23 -9.46
N LEU A 363 23.74 -4.65 -8.71
CA LEU A 363 22.37 -4.77 -9.24
C LEU A 363 21.85 -3.41 -9.76
N ALA A 364 22.08 -2.33 -9.01
CA ALA A 364 21.71 -0.99 -9.43
C ALA A 364 22.48 -0.51 -10.68
N GLU A 365 23.77 -0.82 -10.78
CA GLU A 365 24.58 -0.51 -11.97
C GLU A 365 24.13 -1.28 -13.21
N LYS A 366 23.78 -2.57 -13.07
CA LYS A 366 23.21 -3.38 -14.14
C LYS A 366 21.85 -2.84 -14.58
N ALA A 367 20.94 -2.56 -13.64
CA ALA A 367 19.61 -2.03 -13.95
C ALA A 367 19.65 -0.65 -14.61
N PHE A 368 20.60 0.21 -14.23
CA PHE A 368 20.78 1.50 -14.88
C PHE A 368 21.12 1.37 -16.37
N LYS A 369 21.90 0.34 -16.74
CA LYS A 369 22.28 0.09 -18.15
C LYS A 369 21.09 -0.34 -19.03
N GLU A 370 20.02 -0.88 -18.43
CA GLU A 370 18.81 -1.27 -19.17
C GLU A 370 17.95 -0.07 -19.61
N ASN A 371 18.19 1.13 -19.05
CA ASN A 371 17.44 2.36 -19.37
C ASN A 371 15.91 2.27 -19.13
N THR A 372 15.46 1.37 -18.24
CA THR A 372 14.04 1.19 -17.88
C THR A 372 13.67 1.80 -16.51
N GLY A 373 14.61 2.53 -15.89
CA GLY A 373 14.47 3.10 -14.55
C GLY A 373 14.41 2.01 -13.47
N ALA A 374 13.63 2.22 -12.40
CA ALA A 374 13.52 1.25 -11.32
C ALA A 374 12.77 -0.04 -11.71
N ARG A 375 12.13 -0.10 -12.89
CA ARG A 375 11.52 -1.34 -13.41
C ARG A 375 12.59 -2.39 -13.75
N GLY A 376 13.76 -1.97 -14.23
CA GLY A 376 14.87 -2.88 -14.54
C GLY A 376 15.46 -3.56 -13.31
N LEU A 377 15.27 -3.00 -12.11
CA LEU A 377 15.68 -3.66 -10.87
C LEU A 377 15.01 -5.03 -10.68
N VAL A 378 13.77 -5.19 -11.16
CA VAL A 378 13.07 -6.47 -11.09
C VAL A 378 13.80 -7.49 -11.96
N SER A 379 13.98 -7.20 -13.26
CA SER A 379 14.63 -8.10 -14.22
C SER A 379 16.01 -8.53 -13.72
N VAL A 380 16.85 -7.57 -13.34
CA VAL A 380 18.23 -7.84 -12.92
C VAL A 380 18.30 -8.70 -11.64
N ILE A 381 17.34 -8.53 -10.72
CA ILE A 381 17.27 -9.35 -9.51
C ILE A 381 16.79 -10.76 -9.84
N GLU A 382 15.73 -10.90 -10.65
CA GLU A 382 15.22 -12.21 -11.10
C GLU A 382 16.32 -13.01 -11.81
N ASP A 383 16.97 -12.40 -12.80
CA ASP A 383 18.03 -13.04 -13.58
C ASP A 383 19.21 -13.49 -12.70
N ALA A 384 19.54 -12.73 -11.67
CA ALA A 384 20.62 -13.08 -10.76
C ALA A 384 20.24 -14.22 -9.78
N MET A 385 18.97 -14.32 -9.39
CA MET A 385 18.53 -15.20 -8.31
C MET A 385 17.89 -16.51 -8.79
N ILE A 386 17.37 -16.57 -10.03
CA ILE A 386 16.57 -17.70 -10.54
C ILE A 386 17.24 -19.07 -10.37
N ILE A 387 18.56 -19.17 -10.62
CA ILE A 387 19.30 -20.43 -10.44
C ILE A 387 19.33 -20.91 -8.98
N PHE A 388 19.39 -19.97 -8.04
CA PHE A 388 19.41 -20.27 -6.61
C PHE A 388 18.00 -20.62 -6.13
N GLU A 389 16.98 -19.96 -6.66
CA GLU A 389 15.56 -20.26 -6.39
C GLU A 389 15.17 -21.65 -6.91
N GLU A 390 15.69 -22.04 -8.08
CA GLU A 390 15.45 -23.37 -8.66
C GLU A 390 16.13 -24.47 -7.82
N LYS A 391 17.41 -24.26 -7.46
CA LYS A 391 18.26 -25.38 -7.00
C LYS A 391 18.45 -25.45 -5.49
N LEU A 392 18.52 -24.33 -4.77
CA LEU A 392 18.78 -24.35 -3.32
C LEU A 392 17.67 -25.02 -2.49
N PRO A 393 16.37 -24.92 -2.82
CA PRO A 393 15.32 -25.61 -2.05
C PRO A 393 15.48 -27.13 -2.01
N SER A 394 16.17 -27.72 -2.99
CA SER A 394 16.46 -29.15 -3.05
C SER A 394 17.72 -29.55 -2.26
N MET A 395 18.32 -28.61 -1.53
CA MET A 395 19.59 -28.79 -0.82
C MET A 395 19.42 -28.60 0.68
N SER A 396 20.42 -29.03 1.46
CA SER A 396 20.46 -28.89 2.92
C SER A 396 20.89 -27.50 3.42
N THR A 397 21.07 -26.53 2.52
CA THR A 397 21.63 -25.21 2.85
C THR A 397 20.53 -24.27 3.34
N SER A 398 20.59 -23.86 4.61
CA SER A 398 19.62 -22.94 5.22
C SER A 398 19.98 -21.44 5.11
N LYS A 399 21.10 -21.09 4.47
CA LYS A 399 21.61 -19.70 4.41
C LYS A 399 22.22 -19.36 3.07
N LEU A 400 21.90 -18.18 2.55
CA LEU A 400 22.49 -17.61 1.34
C LEU A 400 22.94 -16.17 1.62
N THR A 401 24.18 -15.86 1.23
CA THR A 401 24.69 -14.49 1.25
C THR A 401 24.93 -14.04 -0.18
N VAL A 402 24.11 -13.13 -0.68
CA VAL A 402 24.21 -12.64 -2.07
C VAL A 402 25.31 -11.61 -2.15
N THR A 403 26.43 -12.01 -2.76
CA THR A 403 27.63 -11.19 -2.98
C THR A 403 27.69 -10.68 -4.42
N LYS A 404 28.68 -9.81 -4.69
CA LYS A 404 28.99 -9.34 -6.05
C LYS A 404 29.33 -10.49 -7.00
N ASP A 405 30.02 -11.52 -6.51
CA ASP A 405 30.46 -12.67 -7.30
C ASP A 405 29.28 -13.54 -7.74
N ILE A 406 28.30 -13.74 -6.84
CA ILE A 406 27.04 -14.43 -7.17
C ILE A 406 26.31 -13.74 -8.32
N ILE A 407 26.29 -12.41 -8.35
CA ILE A 407 25.60 -11.66 -9.41
C ILE A 407 26.38 -11.68 -10.73
N ASN A 408 27.71 -11.83 -10.68
CA ASN A 408 28.54 -11.88 -11.88
C ASN A 408 28.60 -13.29 -12.50
N ASN A 409 28.73 -14.32 -11.67
CA ASN A 409 28.88 -15.70 -12.09
C ASN A 409 27.99 -16.64 -11.24
N PRO A 410 26.66 -16.64 -11.46
CA PRO A 410 25.73 -17.42 -10.65
C PRO A 410 26.04 -18.92 -10.62
N GLU A 411 26.39 -19.51 -11.76
CA GLU A 411 26.65 -20.96 -11.89
C GLU A 411 27.91 -21.42 -11.14
N LEU A 412 29.00 -20.65 -11.26
CA LEU A 412 30.26 -20.94 -10.58
C LEU A 412 30.09 -20.86 -9.07
N GLU A 413 29.43 -19.81 -8.58
CA GLU A 413 29.20 -19.65 -7.14
C GLU A 413 28.19 -20.67 -6.60
N PHE A 414 27.17 -21.03 -7.37
CA PHE A 414 26.30 -22.15 -7.01
C PHE A 414 27.11 -23.44 -6.82
N THR A 415 28.02 -23.75 -7.76
CA THR A 415 28.90 -24.92 -7.64
C THR A 415 29.81 -24.83 -6.41
N ASN A 416 30.33 -23.65 -6.07
CA ASN A 416 31.12 -23.44 -4.86
C ASN A 416 30.31 -23.69 -3.58
N ILE A 417 29.04 -23.28 -3.56
CA ILE A 417 28.11 -23.52 -2.45
C ILE A 417 27.81 -25.02 -2.31
N VAL A 418 27.52 -25.71 -3.43
CA VAL A 418 27.24 -27.16 -3.47
C VAL A 418 28.42 -27.99 -2.99
N LEU A 419 29.63 -27.67 -3.44
CA LEU A 419 30.84 -28.40 -3.06
C LEU A 419 31.26 -28.13 -1.61
N ALA A 420 30.49 -27.33 -0.86
CA ALA A 420 30.74 -26.99 0.54
C ALA A 420 32.16 -26.48 0.81
N LYS A 421 32.86 -25.97 -0.22
CA LYS A 421 34.31 -25.70 -0.20
C LYS A 421 34.75 -24.68 0.86
N ASN A 422 33.81 -24.04 1.56
CA ASN A 422 34.04 -22.97 2.52
C ASN A 422 32.86 -22.72 3.50
N LEU A 423 32.21 -23.77 4.03
CA LEU A 423 31.04 -23.64 4.93
C LEU A 423 31.25 -22.71 6.14
N GLU A 424 32.43 -22.74 6.77
CA GLU A 424 32.72 -21.83 7.89
C GLU A 424 32.81 -20.36 7.44
N LYS A 425 33.52 -20.12 6.33
CA LYS A 425 33.70 -18.78 5.76
C LYS A 425 32.36 -18.20 5.29
N THR A 426 31.49 -19.00 4.68
CA THR A 426 30.15 -18.55 4.24
C THR A 426 29.25 -18.26 5.43
N ASN A 427 29.26 -19.09 6.48
CA ASN A 427 28.54 -18.83 7.71
C ASN A 427 29.02 -17.56 8.44
N LEU A 428 30.34 -17.36 8.50
CA LEU A 428 30.93 -16.16 9.11
C LEU A 428 30.56 -14.90 8.33
N LEU A 429 30.63 -14.95 6.99
CA LEU A 429 30.20 -13.86 6.13
C LEU A 429 28.72 -13.55 6.31
N HIS A 430 27.86 -14.57 6.32
CA HIS A 430 26.42 -14.40 6.52
C HIS A 430 26.11 -13.71 7.86
N LYS A 431 26.75 -14.17 8.95
CA LYS A 431 26.59 -13.57 10.28
C LYS A 431 27.08 -12.12 10.31
N LYS A 432 28.19 -11.82 9.64
CA LYS A 432 28.73 -10.46 9.51
C LYS A 432 27.76 -9.55 8.77
N GLU A 433 27.22 -9.99 7.64
CA GLU A 433 26.29 -9.20 6.83
C GLU A 433 24.94 -9.00 7.54
N LYS A 434 24.42 -10.01 8.24
CA LYS A 434 23.25 -9.84 9.13
C LYS A 434 23.48 -8.79 10.21
N LYS A 435 24.68 -8.74 10.79
CA LYS A 435 25.04 -7.70 11.76
C LYS A 435 25.09 -6.34 11.08
N ALA A 436 25.69 -6.23 9.90
CA ALA A 436 25.75 -4.98 9.14
C ALA A 436 24.35 -4.44 8.77
N VAL A 437 23.41 -5.33 8.41
CA VAL A 437 22.01 -4.94 8.19
C VAL A 437 21.37 -4.42 9.48
N LYS A 438 21.53 -5.12 10.61
CA LYS A 438 21.03 -4.66 11.91
C LYS A 438 21.58 -3.28 12.29
N ASP A 439 22.88 -3.06 12.10
CA ASP A 439 23.55 -1.80 12.40
C ASP A 439 23.01 -0.68 11.49
N TYR A 440 22.85 -0.96 10.19
CA TYR A 440 22.27 -0.01 9.23
C TYR A 440 20.82 0.36 9.58
N ILE A 441 19.98 -0.61 9.96
CA ILE A 441 18.59 -0.35 10.36
C ILE A 441 18.55 0.50 11.64
N THR A 442 19.44 0.23 12.58
CA THR A 442 19.56 1.02 13.82
C THR A 442 19.93 2.47 13.52
N GLU A 443 20.91 2.69 12.64
CA GLU A 443 21.29 4.01 12.16
C GLU A 443 20.13 4.69 11.41
N TYR A 444 19.46 3.96 10.51
CA TYR A 444 18.33 4.47 9.73
C TYR A 444 17.19 4.95 10.63
N ILE A 445 16.79 4.16 11.64
CA ILE A 445 15.74 4.55 12.58
C ILE A 445 16.16 5.80 13.36
N THR A 446 17.42 5.86 13.81
CA THR A 446 17.95 6.98 14.58
C THR A 446 17.94 8.28 13.77
N CYS A 447 18.38 8.22 12.51
CA CYS A 447 18.41 9.39 11.62
C CYS A 447 17.03 9.84 11.13
N ASN A 448 16.04 8.93 11.09
CA ASN A 448 14.70 9.21 10.55
C ASN A 448 13.60 9.24 11.63
N LEU A 449 13.99 9.38 12.90
CA LEU A 449 13.10 9.24 14.05
C LEU A 449 11.92 10.23 14.02
N GLU A 450 12.14 11.45 13.52
CA GLU A 450 11.10 12.46 13.32
C GLU A 450 10.05 12.06 12.27
N ASN A 451 10.42 11.25 11.29
CA ASN A 451 9.59 10.89 10.14
C ASN A 451 8.88 9.54 10.30
N LEU A 452 9.24 8.76 11.32
CA LEU A 452 8.63 7.46 11.59
C LEU A 452 7.31 7.59 12.37
N PRO A 453 6.32 6.70 12.12
CA PRO A 453 5.00 6.74 12.73
C PRO A 453 5.01 6.16 14.16
N ILE A 454 5.88 6.70 15.01
CA ILE A 454 6.04 6.28 16.41
C ILE A 454 5.13 7.17 17.26
N LYS A 455 4.23 6.56 18.05
CA LYS A 455 3.26 7.32 18.87
C LYS A 455 3.94 8.21 19.90
N ASN A 456 5.01 7.72 20.54
CA ASN A 456 5.74 8.41 21.60
C ASN A 456 7.22 8.58 21.24
N LYS A 457 7.51 9.51 20.32
CA LYS A 457 8.88 9.80 19.84
C LYS A 457 9.87 10.16 20.95
N SER A 458 9.40 10.79 22.03
CA SER A 458 10.20 11.14 23.23
C SER A 458 10.67 9.95 24.06
N THR A 459 10.15 8.74 23.81
CA THR A 459 10.46 7.54 24.61
C THR A 459 11.32 6.52 23.87
N LEU A 460 11.83 6.83 22.68
CA LEU A 460 12.70 5.91 21.94
C LEU A 460 14.12 5.94 22.54
N SER A 461 14.36 5.09 23.54
CA SER A 461 15.71 4.85 24.03
C SER A 461 16.54 4.09 22.96
N ARG A 462 17.86 4.21 23.03
CA ARG A 462 18.78 3.46 22.16
C ARG A 462 18.50 1.95 22.21
N GLU A 463 18.04 1.46 23.36
CA GLU A 463 17.67 0.06 23.54
C GLU A 463 16.40 -0.34 22.77
N LYS A 464 15.37 0.52 22.74
CA LYS A 464 14.18 0.30 21.89
C LYS A 464 14.54 0.21 20.41
N THR A 465 15.39 1.11 19.92
CA THR A 465 15.85 1.06 18.53
C THR A 465 16.56 -0.26 18.24
N ASN A 466 17.41 -0.73 19.17
CA ASN A 466 18.09 -2.01 19.02
C ASN A 466 17.10 -3.20 18.96
N LEU A 467 16.03 -3.19 19.77
CA LEU A 467 14.98 -4.22 19.73
C LEU A 467 14.21 -4.21 18.42
N ILE A 468 13.89 -3.03 17.88
CA ILE A 468 13.22 -2.90 16.57
C ILE A 468 14.12 -3.47 15.47
N SER A 469 15.39 -3.08 15.42
CA SER A 469 16.36 -3.60 14.45
C SER A 469 16.58 -5.10 14.60
N GLU A 470 16.56 -5.62 15.82
CA GLU A 470 16.66 -7.06 16.09
C GLU A 470 15.44 -7.83 15.58
N TYR A 471 14.24 -7.34 15.88
CA TYR A 471 13.00 -7.94 15.38
C TYR A 471 12.95 -7.92 13.85
N TYR A 472 13.29 -6.78 13.23
CA TYR A 472 13.35 -6.64 11.76
C TYR A 472 14.40 -7.55 11.10
N ASN A 473 15.54 -7.78 11.76
CA ASN A 473 16.56 -8.66 11.20
C ASN A 473 16.16 -10.14 11.29
N SER A 474 15.38 -10.51 12.31
CA SER A 474 14.88 -11.87 12.53
C SER A 474 13.59 -12.18 11.79
N HIS A 475 12.81 -11.17 11.39
CA HIS A 475 11.52 -11.32 10.71
C HIS A 475 11.48 -10.54 9.41
N ILE A 476 11.05 -11.19 8.32
CA ILE A 476 10.87 -10.51 7.04
C ILE A 476 9.57 -9.70 7.11
N THR A 477 9.69 -8.40 7.35
CA THR A 477 8.55 -7.50 7.55
C THR A 477 8.92 -6.06 7.18
N GLU A 478 7.91 -5.20 7.01
CA GLU A 478 8.13 -3.76 6.88
C GLU A 478 8.53 -3.14 8.23
N LEU A 479 9.35 -2.08 8.19
CA LEU A 479 9.83 -1.38 9.39
C LEU A 479 8.69 -0.87 10.27
N GLU A 480 7.60 -0.35 9.67
CA GLU A 480 6.43 0.11 10.41
C GLU A 480 5.76 -1.03 11.21
N ASN A 481 5.73 -2.25 10.65
CA ASN A 481 5.18 -3.41 11.33
C ASN A 481 6.11 -3.88 12.45
N ALA A 482 7.43 -3.83 12.26
CA ALA A 482 8.40 -4.09 13.31
C ALA A 482 8.23 -3.12 14.49
N ILE A 483 8.10 -1.82 14.21
CA ILE A 483 7.85 -0.78 15.23
C ILE A 483 6.57 -1.10 16.00
N LYS A 484 5.45 -1.31 15.30
CA LYS A 484 4.15 -1.63 15.93
C LYS A 484 4.22 -2.90 16.77
N LYS A 485 4.96 -3.91 16.31
CA LYS A 485 5.10 -5.17 17.06
C LYS A 485 5.89 -4.94 18.35
N ILE A 486 7.00 -4.21 18.31
CA ILE A 486 7.75 -3.87 19.52
C ILE A 486 6.90 -3.02 20.47
N GLU A 487 6.18 -2.00 19.98
CA GLU A 487 5.24 -1.23 20.80
C GLU A 487 4.19 -2.15 21.46
N SER A 488 3.64 -3.12 20.72
CA SER A 488 2.71 -4.11 21.28
C SER A 488 3.35 -4.97 22.38
N TYR A 489 4.63 -5.31 22.28
CA TYR A 489 5.33 -6.06 23.33
C TYR A 489 5.52 -5.23 24.61
N TYR A 490 5.79 -3.93 24.50
CA TYR A 490 5.78 -3.04 25.67
C TYR A 490 4.40 -2.96 26.33
N GLU A 491 3.33 -2.86 25.53
CA GLU A 491 1.95 -2.89 26.06
C GLU A 491 1.65 -4.24 26.75
N ILE A 492 2.16 -5.33 26.21
CA ILE A 492 2.02 -6.67 26.78
C ILE A 492 2.73 -6.77 28.13
N VAL A 493 3.97 -6.32 28.25
CA VAL A 493 4.70 -6.36 29.54
C VAL A 493 3.98 -5.54 30.61
N LYS A 494 3.44 -4.36 30.27
CA LYS A 494 2.59 -3.57 31.18
C LYS A 494 1.32 -4.31 31.61
N LYS A 495 0.72 -5.10 30.71
CA LYS A 495 -0.43 -5.94 31.08
C LYS A 495 -0.05 -7.03 32.08
N ILE A 496 1.18 -7.55 32.04
CA ILE A 496 1.66 -8.50 33.06
C ILE A 496 1.68 -7.84 34.44
N GLU A 497 2.20 -6.61 34.54
CA GLU A 497 2.24 -5.84 35.79
C GLU A 497 0.82 -5.65 36.38
N VAL A 498 -0.12 -5.23 35.53
CA VAL A 498 -1.53 -5.01 35.92
C VAL A 498 -2.21 -6.32 36.29
N ASP A 499 -2.00 -7.38 35.52
CA ASP A 499 -2.60 -8.70 35.78
C ASP A 499 -2.07 -9.30 37.09
N PHE A 500 -0.78 -9.16 37.38
CA PHE A 500 -0.18 -9.64 38.62
C PHE A 500 -0.78 -8.93 39.84
N PHE A 501 -0.95 -7.61 39.75
CA PHE A 501 -1.65 -6.83 40.78
C PHE A 501 -3.11 -7.26 40.96
N ASN A 502 -3.87 -7.41 39.87
CA ASN A 502 -5.28 -7.80 39.95
C ASN A 502 -5.47 -9.21 40.53
N THR A 503 -4.50 -10.10 40.32
CA THR A 503 -4.57 -11.50 40.77
C THR A 503 -4.11 -11.67 42.22
N HIS A 504 -3.08 -10.92 42.64
CA HIS A 504 -2.40 -11.14 43.93
C HIS A 504 -2.39 -9.94 44.87
N GLY A 505 -2.86 -8.76 44.44
CA GLY A 505 -2.79 -7.52 45.21
C GLY A 505 -1.38 -6.92 45.36
N ILE A 506 -0.38 -7.49 44.70
CA ILE A 506 1.03 -7.06 44.75
C ILE A 506 1.36 -6.23 43.50
N ASN A 507 1.94 -5.04 43.67
CA ASN A 507 2.39 -4.25 42.52
C ASN A 507 3.83 -4.62 42.15
N ILE A 508 4.02 -5.15 40.96
CA ILE A 508 5.34 -5.33 40.35
C ILE A 508 5.54 -4.31 39.23
N PHE A 509 6.75 -3.80 39.12
CA PHE A 509 7.18 -2.92 38.03
C PHE A 509 8.46 -3.47 37.43
N PHE A 510 8.49 -3.70 36.13
CA PHE A 510 9.72 -4.09 35.45
C PHE A 510 10.59 -2.86 35.18
N GLU A 511 11.85 -2.94 35.58
CA GLU A 511 12.85 -1.94 35.20
C GLU A 511 13.11 -1.98 33.69
N GLU A 512 13.66 -0.91 33.10
CA GLU A 512 13.83 -0.81 31.63
C GLU A 512 14.66 -1.99 31.08
N ASP A 513 15.70 -2.41 31.79
CA ASP A 513 16.55 -3.54 31.39
C ASP A 513 15.81 -4.90 31.49
N GLY A 514 14.90 -5.04 32.45
CA GLY A 514 14.01 -6.18 32.65
C GLY A 514 12.95 -6.27 31.55
N VAL A 515 12.28 -5.15 31.23
CA VAL A 515 11.35 -5.08 30.10
C VAL A 515 12.06 -5.48 28.80
N ASN A 516 13.25 -4.93 28.56
CA ASN A 516 14.01 -5.22 27.34
C ASN A 516 14.48 -6.68 27.27
N PHE A 517 14.71 -7.32 28.42
CA PHE A 517 15.00 -8.74 28.49
C PHE A 517 13.79 -9.60 28.10
N LEU A 518 12.61 -9.33 28.66
CA LEU A 518 11.37 -10.04 28.31
C LEU A 518 11.01 -9.87 26.83
N ILE A 519 11.18 -8.67 26.28
CA ILE A 519 10.93 -8.42 24.86
C ILE A 519 11.91 -9.22 23.99
N LYS A 520 13.18 -9.35 24.37
CA LYS A 520 14.14 -10.20 23.63
C LYS A 520 13.74 -11.68 23.64
N GLU A 521 13.20 -12.17 24.75
CA GLU A 521 12.66 -13.54 24.81
C GLU A 521 11.46 -13.70 23.85
N LEU A 522 10.54 -12.72 23.82
CA LEU A 522 9.41 -12.71 22.86
C LEU A 522 9.84 -12.65 21.39
N ILE A 523 10.93 -11.95 21.06
CA ILE A 523 11.43 -11.84 19.68
C ILE A 523 11.96 -13.19 19.17
N LYS A 524 12.50 -14.04 20.04
CA LYS A 524 13.07 -15.34 19.64
C LYS A 524 12.02 -16.39 19.27
N ASN A 525 10.72 -16.08 19.42
CA ASN A 525 9.57 -16.94 19.11
C ASN A 525 9.50 -18.28 19.88
N ASP A 526 10.37 -18.51 20.87
CA ASP A 526 10.34 -19.71 21.70
C ASP A 526 9.32 -19.63 22.84
N ILE A 527 8.84 -18.41 23.16
CA ILE A 527 8.06 -18.14 24.38
C ILE A 527 6.88 -17.23 24.04
N THR A 528 5.67 -17.63 24.45
CA THR A 528 4.46 -16.84 24.29
C THR A 528 4.23 -15.92 25.49
N PHE A 529 3.34 -14.94 25.33
CA PHE A 529 2.90 -14.08 26.43
C PHE A 529 2.36 -14.88 27.64
N LYS A 530 1.67 -15.99 27.38
CA LYS A 530 1.12 -16.83 28.44
C LYS A 530 2.25 -17.48 29.23
N ASP A 531 3.26 -18.00 28.53
CA ASP A 531 4.40 -18.67 29.16
C ASP A 531 5.21 -17.68 30.01
N ILE A 532 5.41 -16.44 29.54
CA ILE A 532 6.06 -15.40 30.35
C ILE A 532 5.22 -15.09 31.58
N LYS A 533 3.91 -14.93 31.44
CA LYS A 533 3.02 -14.63 32.57
C LYS A 533 3.06 -15.73 33.62
N GLU A 534 2.96 -16.99 33.20
CA GLU A 534 3.05 -18.16 34.10
C GLU A 534 4.42 -18.25 34.78
N LYS A 535 5.50 -18.01 34.03
CA LYS A 535 6.86 -17.96 34.58
C LYS A 535 6.99 -16.87 35.65
N ILE A 536 6.53 -15.65 35.39
CA ILE A 536 6.58 -14.55 36.37
C ILE A 536 5.76 -14.88 37.62
N HIS A 537 4.58 -15.50 37.45
CA HIS A 537 3.77 -15.97 38.56
C HIS A 537 4.55 -16.97 39.43
N ASN A 538 5.05 -18.04 38.83
CA ASN A 538 5.73 -19.13 39.54
C ASN A 538 7.05 -18.69 40.18
N ASP A 539 7.79 -17.80 39.52
CA ASP A 539 9.12 -17.39 39.97
C ASP A 539 9.07 -16.37 41.11
N PHE A 540 8.02 -15.54 41.20
CA PHE A 540 8.00 -14.39 42.11
C PHE A 540 6.87 -14.37 43.14
N TYR A 541 5.73 -15.04 42.91
CA TYR A 541 4.56 -14.90 43.79
C TYR A 541 4.86 -15.25 45.25
N ASP A 542 5.37 -16.45 45.52
CA ASP A 542 5.58 -16.93 46.90
C ASP A 542 6.57 -16.04 47.66
N GLY A 543 7.67 -15.66 47.00
CA GLY A 543 8.70 -14.81 47.61
C GLY A 543 8.22 -13.38 47.88
N LEU A 544 7.52 -12.77 46.93
CA LEU A 544 6.99 -11.41 47.10
C LEU A 544 5.84 -11.36 48.10
N HIS A 545 4.98 -12.39 48.13
CA HIS A 545 3.90 -12.52 49.10
C HIS A 545 4.45 -12.62 50.53
N LEU A 546 5.50 -13.41 50.75
CA LEU A 546 6.16 -13.51 52.05
C LEU A 546 6.71 -12.16 52.53
N ILE A 547 7.35 -11.39 51.63
CA ILE A 547 7.88 -10.06 51.96
C ILE A 547 6.74 -9.09 52.26
N GLN A 548 5.66 -9.12 51.48
CA GLN A 548 4.48 -8.30 51.69
C GLN A 548 3.86 -8.53 53.08
N GLU A 549 3.66 -9.79 53.48
CA GLU A 549 3.09 -10.13 54.80
C GLU A 549 3.95 -9.65 55.97
N LYS A 550 5.28 -9.64 55.80
CA LYS A 550 6.21 -9.32 56.89
C LYS A 550 6.61 -7.84 56.96
N THR A 551 6.52 -7.11 55.86
CA THR A 551 7.07 -5.73 55.75
C THR A 551 6.02 -4.70 55.33
N GLU A 552 4.77 -5.11 55.06
CA GLU A 552 3.67 -4.29 54.51
C GLU A 552 3.99 -3.65 53.15
N LYS A 553 5.09 -4.05 52.51
CA LYS A 553 5.55 -3.51 51.24
C LYS A 553 4.76 -4.10 50.08
N ASN A 554 4.11 -3.24 49.31
CA ASN A 554 3.23 -3.64 48.21
C ASN A 554 3.77 -3.31 46.82
N ARG A 555 5.03 -2.84 46.72
CA ARG A 555 5.66 -2.37 45.47
C ARG A 555 7.05 -2.96 45.31
N PHE A 556 7.28 -3.67 44.21
CA PHE A 556 8.54 -4.33 43.89
C PHE A 556 9.01 -3.97 42.48
N PHE A 557 10.32 -3.76 42.34
CA PHE A 557 10.95 -3.47 41.05
C PHE A 557 11.77 -4.68 40.61
N ILE A 558 11.47 -5.22 39.43
CA ILE A 558 12.11 -6.42 38.89
C ILE A 558 13.06 -6.01 37.76
N SER A 559 14.36 -6.18 38.00
CA SER A 559 15.42 -5.92 37.03
C SER A 559 15.71 -7.14 36.15
N ARG A 560 16.55 -6.97 35.12
CA ARG A 560 17.05 -8.09 34.32
C ARG A 560 17.74 -9.17 35.15
N LYS A 561 18.43 -8.78 36.23
CA LYS A 561 19.08 -9.75 37.12
C LYS A 561 18.05 -10.63 37.81
N GLY A 562 16.97 -10.03 38.32
CA GLY A 562 15.86 -10.76 38.93
C GLY A 562 15.19 -11.74 37.97
N LEU A 563 15.02 -11.36 36.71
CA LEU A 563 14.41 -12.24 35.70
C LEU A 563 15.31 -13.42 35.28
N LYS A 564 16.62 -13.30 35.43
CA LYS A 564 17.57 -14.37 35.10
C LYS A 564 17.78 -15.34 36.26
N ASP A 565 17.81 -14.82 37.48
CA ASP A 565 18.03 -15.58 38.70
C ASP A 565 17.10 -15.04 39.79
N HIS A 566 15.85 -15.50 39.74
CA HIS A 566 14.79 -15.06 40.66
C HIS A 566 15.10 -15.46 42.10
N LYS A 567 15.78 -16.60 42.32
CA LYS A 567 16.08 -17.13 43.66
C LYS A 567 17.04 -16.20 44.40
N THR A 568 18.21 -15.94 43.82
CA THR A 568 19.21 -15.04 44.42
C THR A 568 18.63 -13.64 44.59
N PHE A 569 17.85 -13.16 43.62
CA PHE A 569 17.20 -11.86 43.72
C PHE A 569 16.20 -11.78 44.88
N LEU A 570 15.33 -12.77 45.05
CA LEU A 570 14.37 -12.83 46.16
C LEU A 570 15.09 -12.97 47.50
N GLU A 571 16.14 -13.80 47.59
CA GLU A 571 16.96 -13.92 48.81
C GLU A 571 17.59 -12.58 49.22
N ASP A 572 18.16 -11.85 48.26
CA ASP A 572 18.75 -10.52 48.52
C ASP A 572 17.68 -9.51 48.95
N LEU A 573 16.48 -9.60 48.36
CA LEU A 573 15.35 -8.71 48.69
C LEU A 573 14.80 -9.04 50.09
N ILE A 574 14.70 -10.31 50.44
CA ILE A 574 14.36 -10.81 51.79
C ILE A 574 15.39 -10.31 52.80
N LYS A 575 16.70 -10.54 52.58
CA LYS A 575 17.77 -10.10 53.49
C LYS A 575 17.81 -8.57 53.69
N LYS A 576 17.38 -7.82 52.68
CA LYS A 576 17.39 -6.35 52.73
C LYS A 576 16.20 -5.77 53.47
N GLU A 577 15.04 -6.41 53.37
CA GLU A 577 13.77 -5.88 53.88
C GLU A 577 13.32 -6.54 55.19
N LEU A 578 13.85 -7.74 55.51
CA LEU A 578 13.62 -8.43 56.77
C LEU A 578 14.84 -8.24 57.68
N PRO A 579 14.66 -7.72 58.90
CA PRO A 579 15.74 -7.49 59.86
C PRO A 579 16.36 -8.78 60.42
#